data_AF-A0A439RKU7-F1
#
_entry.id   AF-A0A439RKU7-F1
#
_cell.length_a   1.000
_cell.length_b   1.000
_cell.length_c   1.000
_cell.angle_alpha   90.00
_cell.angle_beta   90.00
_cell.angle_gamma   90.00
#
_symmetry.space_group_name_H-M   'P 1'
#
loop_
_entity.id
_entity.type
_entity.pdbx_description
1 polymer ?
#
loop_
_entity_poly.entity_id
_entity_poly.type
_entity_poly.pdbx_seq_one_letter_code
_entity_poly.pdbx_strand_id
1 'polypeptide(L)'
;MTKRDVRLSRGELKALLLSDEDSFRSVLQTVVHETLEAEMTEAIGAEKGERTTERVGYRSGYYERKLVTRVGVLELRVPQDRAGRFSTELFERYQRSEKALVSALVEMYVQGVSTRKVKAITEELCGHAFSASTVSEATARLDEALKAFFEQRLAEPYPYLILDARYERAREADVIASQAVLVAIGVDWEGRRQVLGVELANRESHSSWREFVAGLKQRGLAGMEFVVSDDHPGLRAAIREVLPEAVWQRCYVQ
;
A
#
# COMPACT_ATOMS: atom_id res chain seq x y z
N MET A 1 -26.31 4.88 -19.12
CA MET A 1 -25.41 6.06 -19.12
C MET A 1 -26.12 7.22 -19.79
N THR A 2 -26.98 7.90 -19.04
CA THR A 2 -27.69 9.11 -19.50
C THR A 2 -26.78 10.29 -19.18
N LYS A 3 -26.29 11.00 -20.21
CA LYS A 3 -25.55 12.26 -20.02
C LYS A 3 -26.49 13.28 -19.38
N ARG A 4 -26.42 13.42 -18.06
CA ARG A 4 -27.00 14.58 -17.36
C ARG A 4 -25.93 15.65 -17.27
N ASP A 5 -26.23 16.80 -17.84
CA ASP A 5 -25.40 18.00 -17.76
C ASP A 5 -25.18 18.35 -16.28
N VAL A 6 -23.91 18.49 -15.91
CA VAL A 6 -23.49 19.13 -14.66
C VAL A 6 -24.20 20.48 -14.60
N ARG A 7 -24.85 20.82 -13.48
CA ARG A 7 -25.66 22.06 -13.39
C ARG A 7 -24.83 23.34 -13.42
N LEU A 8 -23.50 23.21 -13.39
CA LEU A 8 -22.57 24.30 -13.56
C LEU A 8 -22.46 24.71 -15.03
N SER A 9 -22.83 25.94 -15.35
CA SER A 9 -22.59 26.50 -16.68
C SER A 9 -21.09 26.61 -16.96
N ARG A 10 -20.73 26.56 -18.25
CA ARG A 10 -19.33 26.73 -18.70
C ARG A 10 -18.69 28.06 -18.22
N GLY A 11 -19.51 29.08 -17.96
CA GLY A 11 -19.09 30.37 -17.42
C GLY A 11 -18.75 30.29 -15.92
N GLU A 12 -19.58 29.62 -15.13
CA GLU A 12 -19.36 29.42 -13.69
C GLU A 12 -18.14 28.53 -13.40
N LEU A 13 -17.97 27.46 -14.19
CA LEU A 13 -16.77 26.61 -14.11
C LEU A 13 -15.49 27.39 -14.43
N LYS A 14 -15.51 28.24 -15.46
CA LYS A 14 -14.36 29.09 -15.79
C LYS A 14 -14.10 30.11 -14.69
N ALA A 15 -15.12 30.73 -14.13
CA ALA A 15 -14.98 31.72 -13.07
C ALA A 15 -14.40 31.11 -11.79
N LEU A 16 -14.85 29.90 -11.42
CA LEU A 16 -14.25 29.16 -10.31
C LEU A 16 -12.78 28.84 -10.60
N LEU A 17 -12.48 28.18 -11.74
CA LEU A 17 -11.12 27.73 -12.09
C LEU A 17 -10.09 28.86 -12.25
N LEU A 18 -10.54 30.10 -12.43
CA LEU A 18 -9.68 31.29 -12.54
C LEU A 18 -9.47 32.03 -11.21
N SER A 19 -10.10 31.57 -10.13
CA SER A 19 -9.87 32.07 -8.76
C SER A 19 -8.87 31.18 -8.01
N ASP A 20 -8.38 31.67 -6.87
CA ASP A 20 -7.28 31.20 -5.99
C ASP A 20 -7.14 29.67 -5.77
N GLU A 21 -6.12 29.24 -5.02
CA GLU A 21 -5.78 27.82 -4.75
C GLU A 21 -6.97 26.92 -4.31
N ASP A 22 -8.01 27.48 -3.68
CA ASP A 22 -9.21 26.76 -3.22
C ASP A 22 -10.30 26.53 -4.31
N SER A 23 -10.12 27.08 -5.51
CA SER A 23 -11.07 26.94 -6.62
C SER A 23 -11.30 25.50 -7.06
N PHE A 24 -10.23 24.71 -7.21
CA PHE A 24 -10.33 23.32 -7.62
C PHE A 24 -11.09 22.46 -6.60
N ARG A 25 -10.89 22.74 -5.31
CA ARG A 25 -11.60 22.05 -4.22
C ARG A 25 -13.11 22.26 -4.33
N SER A 26 -13.54 23.51 -4.54
CA SER A 26 -14.95 23.87 -4.63
C SER A 26 -15.62 23.31 -5.89
N VAL A 27 -14.91 23.30 -7.03
CA VAL A 27 -15.37 22.62 -8.26
C VAL A 27 -15.58 21.12 -7.98
N LEU A 28 -14.57 20.44 -7.43
CA LEU A 28 -14.65 19.00 -7.16
C LEU A 28 -15.77 18.69 -6.15
N GLN A 29 -15.90 19.48 -5.09
CA GLN A 29 -16.97 19.33 -4.11
C GLN A 29 -18.36 19.44 -4.76
N THR A 30 -18.54 20.38 -5.68
CA THR A 30 -19.81 20.55 -6.40
C THR A 30 -20.11 19.36 -7.29
N VAL A 31 -19.12 18.89 -8.06
CA VAL A 31 -19.26 17.70 -8.92
C VAL A 31 -19.62 16.46 -8.10
N VAL A 32 -18.96 16.26 -6.95
CA VAL A 32 -19.26 15.14 -6.04
C VAL A 32 -20.68 15.27 -5.49
N HIS A 33 -21.12 16.46 -5.06
CA HIS A 33 -22.48 16.68 -4.58
C HIS A 33 -23.54 16.40 -5.65
N GLU A 34 -23.33 16.87 -6.88
CA GLU A 34 -24.27 16.62 -7.98
C GLU A 34 -24.35 15.13 -8.32
N THR A 35 -23.22 14.43 -8.29
CA THR A 35 -23.17 13.00 -8.54
C THR A 35 -23.90 12.22 -7.44
N LEU A 36 -23.72 12.59 -6.16
CA LEU A 36 -24.44 11.99 -5.03
C LEU A 36 -25.96 12.19 -5.12
N GLU A 37 -26.41 13.37 -5.55
CA GLU A 37 -27.83 13.65 -5.80
C GLU A 37 -28.39 12.80 -6.95
N ALA A 38 -27.61 12.64 -8.02
CA ALA A 38 -27.99 11.81 -9.16
C ALA A 38 -28.10 10.32 -8.78
N GLU A 39 -27.10 9.77 -8.08
CA GLU A 39 -27.13 8.40 -7.56
C GLU A 39 -28.33 8.19 -6.63
N MET A 40 -28.67 9.17 -5.79
CA MET A 40 -29.84 9.09 -4.91
C MET A 40 -31.17 9.09 -5.69
N THR A 41 -31.29 9.93 -6.73
CA THR A 41 -32.44 9.88 -7.65
C THR A 41 -32.57 8.50 -8.27
N GLU A 42 -31.47 7.94 -8.78
CA GLU A 42 -31.46 6.62 -9.41
C GLU A 42 -31.83 5.50 -8.41
N ALA A 43 -31.29 5.53 -7.19
CA ALA A 43 -31.60 4.56 -6.15
C ALA A 43 -33.06 4.60 -5.69
N ILE A 44 -33.70 5.78 -5.71
CA ILE A 44 -35.11 5.96 -5.31
C ILE A 44 -36.07 5.77 -6.49
N GLY A 45 -35.61 5.96 -7.73
CA GLY A 45 -36.45 6.00 -8.93
C GLY A 45 -37.33 7.26 -9.00
N ALA A 46 -36.97 8.35 -8.33
CA ALA A 46 -37.73 9.59 -8.35
C ALA A 46 -36.88 10.82 -7.97
N GLU A 47 -37.12 11.93 -8.67
CA GLU A 47 -36.54 13.23 -8.34
C GLU A 47 -37.13 13.82 -7.06
N LYS A 48 -36.45 14.84 -6.53
CA LYS A 48 -36.90 15.57 -5.35
C LYS A 48 -38.24 16.27 -5.62
N GLY A 49 -39.27 15.87 -4.87
CA GLY A 49 -40.62 16.45 -4.99
C GLY A 49 -41.46 15.88 -6.13
N GLU A 50 -40.92 14.96 -6.93
CA GLU A 50 -41.66 14.31 -8.02
C GLU A 50 -42.78 13.42 -7.47
N ARG A 51 -43.89 13.30 -8.20
CA ARG A 51 -44.95 12.35 -7.88
C ARG A 51 -44.92 11.23 -8.91
N THR A 52 -44.38 10.08 -8.53
CA THR A 52 -44.33 8.88 -9.37
C THR A 52 -44.73 7.66 -8.55
N THR A 53 -45.35 6.70 -9.23
CA THR A 53 -45.72 5.39 -8.68
C THR A 53 -44.55 4.41 -8.63
N GLU A 54 -43.47 4.67 -9.38
CA GLU A 54 -42.27 3.81 -9.44
C GLU A 54 -41.30 4.02 -8.26
N ARG A 55 -41.59 4.99 -7.39
CA ARG A 55 -40.76 5.34 -6.23
C ARG A 55 -40.61 4.16 -5.27
N VAL A 56 -39.37 3.77 -4.98
CA VAL A 56 -39.04 2.69 -4.04
C VAL A 56 -38.69 3.18 -2.63
N GLY A 57 -38.60 4.49 -2.38
CA GLY A 57 -38.31 5.05 -1.06
C GLY A 57 -38.41 6.57 -0.98
N TYR A 58 -38.13 7.15 0.20
CA TYR A 58 -38.15 8.60 0.41
C TYR A 58 -36.81 9.10 0.91
N ARG A 59 -36.40 10.29 0.46
CA ARG A 59 -35.23 11.01 0.99
C ARG A 59 -35.51 11.46 2.43
N SER A 60 -34.49 11.42 3.28
CA SER A 60 -34.55 11.71 4.71
C SER A 60 -33.40 12.63 5.14
N GLY A 61 -33.22 13.73 4.41
CA GLY A 61 -32.18 14.72 4.71
C GLY A 61 -30.79 14.27 4.26
N TYR A 62 -29.78 14.78 4.96
CA TYR A 62 -28.36 14.61 4.64
C TYR A 62 -27.58 14.40 5.92
N TYR A 63 -26.49 13.65 5.82
CA TYR A 63 -25.44 13.69 6.83
C TYR A 63 -24.20 14.39 6.27
N GLU A 64 -23.45 15.02 7.15
CA GLU A 64 -22.19 15.67 6.81
C GLU A 64 -21.03 14.70 6.99
N ARG A 65 -20.07 14.74 6.07
CA ARG A 65 -18.81 14.02 6.20
C ARG A 65 -17.69 14.74 5.50
N LYS A 66 -16.46 14.48 5.96
CA LYS A 66 -15.25 14.97 5.33
C LYS A 66 -14.61 13.87 4.50
N LEU A 67 -14.11 14.21 3.32
CA LEU A 67 -13.31 13.34 2.48
C LEU A 67 -11.98 14.04 2.18
N VAL A 68 -10.87 13.47 2.65
CA VAL A 68 -9.54 14.01 2.38
C VAL A 68 -9.10 13.60 0.98
N THR A 69 -8.79 14.56 0.13
CA THR A 69 -8.36 14.35 -1.26
C THR A 69 -7.07 15.10 -1.55
N ARG A 70 -6.49 14.87 -2.73
CA ARG A 70 -5.28 15.57 -3.19
C ARG A 70 -5.45 17.08 -3.37
N VAL A 71 -6.67 17.58 -3.53
CA VAL A 71 -6.99 19.02 -3.63
C VAL A 71 -7.49 19.59 -2.30
N GLY A 72 -7.37 18.81 -1.22
CA GLY A 72 -7.76 19.17 0.12
C GLY A 72 -8.97 18.43 0.66
N VAL A 73 -9.46 18.89 1.81
CA VAL A 73 -10.58 18.27 2.51
C VAL A 73 -11.90 18.74 1.91
N LEU A 74 -12.65 17.82 1.30
CA LEU A 74 -14.00 18.08 0.81
C LEU A 74 -15.01 17.94 1.95
N GLU A 75 -15.85 18.96 2.13
CA GLU A 75 -16.97 18.91 3.07
C GLU A 75 -18.23 18.49 2.31
N LEU A 76 -18.65 17.24 2.52
CA LEU A 76 -19.70 16.59 1.74
C LEU A 76 -21.00 16.49 2.52
N ARG A 77 -22.11 16.82 1.85
CA ARG A 77 -23.48 16.57 2.31
C ARG A 77 -24.03 15.37 1.57
N VAL A 78 -23.99 14.20 2.19
CA VAL A 78 -24.42 12.95 1.54
C VAL A 78 -25.90 12.71 1.81
N PRO A 79 -26.72 12.50 0.77
CA PRO A 79 -28.15 12.28 0.92
C PRO A 79 -28.43 10.96 1.66
N GLN A 80 -29.53 10.94 2.40
CA GLN A 80 -30.00 9.76 3.13
C GLN A 80 -31.39 9.36 2.67
N ASP A 81 -31.67 8.06 2.64
CA ASP A 81 -33.03 7.53 2.46
C ASP A 81 -33.61 7.11 3.81
N ARG A 82 -34.93 7.15 3.90
CA ARG A 82 -35.65 6.82 5.14
C ARG A 82 -35.46 5.37 5.58
N ALA A 83 -35.13 4.47 4.65
CA ALA A 83 -34.89 3.06 4.94
C ALA A 83 -33.40 2.73 5.18
N GLY A 84 -32.48 3.70 5.02
CA GLY A 84 -31.03 3.50 5.19
C GLY A 84 -30.39 2.56 4.17
N ARG A 85 -31.01 2.35 3.00
CA ARG A 85 -30.53 1.46 1.94
C ARG A 85 -29.53 2.14 1.01
N PHE A 86 -29.55 3.46 0.91
CA PHE A 86 -28.67 4.18 0.00
C PHE A 86 -27.20 4.03 0.42
N SER A 87 -26.37 3.69 -0.56
CA SER A 87 -24.91 3.70 -0.46
C SER A 87 -24.38 4.18 -1.80
N THR A 88 -23.49 5.17 -1.78
CA THR A 88 -22.86 5.69 -2.99
C THR A 88 -21.76 4.76 -3.49
N GLU A 89 -21.51 4.79 -4.80
CA GLU A 89 -20.40 4.08 -5.44
C GLU A 89 -19.11 4.91 -5.47
N LEU A 90 -19.20 6.24 -5.24
CA LEU A 90 -18.04 7.15 -5.27
C LEU A 90 -17.00 6.84 -4.19
N PHE A 91 -17.43 6.29 -3.06
CA PHE A 91 -16.55 5.96 -1.94
C PHE A 91 -17.17 4.88 -1.05
N GLU A 92 -16.32 4.10 -0.38
CA GLU A 92 -16.76 3.06 0.55
C GLU A 92 -17.31 3.66 1.85
N ARG A 93 -18.12 2.86 2.57
CA ARG A 93 -18.56 3.22 3.93
C ARG A 93 -17.33 3.38 4.82
N TYR A 94 -17.32 4.47 5.60
CA TYR A 94 -16.22 4.85 6.49
C TYR A 94 -14.89 5.23 5.80
N GLN A 95 -14.84 5.29 4.46
CA GLN A 95 -13.66 5.78 3.74
C GLN A 95 -13.45 7.28 4.04
N ARG A 96 -12.33 7.60 4.70
CA ARG A 96 -11.97 8.98 5.11
C ARG A 96 -11.10 9.72 4.09
N SER A 97 -10.38 8.98 3.26
CA SER A 97 -9.40 9.52 2.33
C SER A 97 -9.56 8.91 0.94
N GLU A 98 -9.20 9.67 -0.09
CA GLU A 98 -9.14 9.20 -1.47
C GLU A 98 -8.15 8.04 -1.62
N LYS A 99 -8.52 6.97 -2.34
CA LYS A 99 -7.66 5.80 -2.56
C LYS A 99 -6.33 6.15 -3.24
N ALA A 100 -6.35 7.07 -4.20
CA ALA A 100 -5.15 7.55 -4.89
C ALA A 100 -4.19 8.28 -3.93
N LEU A 101 -4.73 9.09 -3.00
CA LEU A 101 -3.93 9.75 -1.98
C LEU A 101 -3.28 8.72 -1.05
N VAL A 102 -4.05 7.75 -0.56
CA VAL A 102 -3.52 6.67 0.30
C VAL A 102 -2.41 5.89 -0.42
N SER A 103 -2.58 5.58 -1.70
CA SER A 103 -1.56 4.89 -2.50
C SER A 103 -0.26 5.71 -2.62
N ALA A 104 -0.37 7.03 -2.77
CA ALA A 104 0.80 7.91 -2.78
C ALA A 104 1.52 7.96 -1.41
N LEU A 105 0.77 7.90 -0.28
CA LEU A 105 1.37 7.80 1.06
C LEU A 105 2.18 6.51 1.21
N VAL A 106 1.62 5.40 0.73
CA VAL A 106 2.27 4.09 0.74
C VAL A 106 3.54 4.10 -0.12
N GLU A 107 3.48 4.67 -1.32
CA GLU A 107 4.65 4.81 -2.19
C GLU A 107 5.75 5.67 -1.53
N MET A 108 5.40 6.80 -0.92
CA MET A 108 6.36 7.64 -0.19
C MET A 108 7.06 6.84 0.93
N TYR A 109 6.31 6.01 1.66
CA TYR A 109 6.88 5.17 2.70
C TYR A 109 7.88 4.15 2.12
N VAL A 110 7.52 3.47 1.02
CA VAL A 110 8.39 2.51 0.33
C VAL A 110 9.67 3.17 -0.20
N GLN A 111 9.59 4.42 -0.67
CA GLN A 111 10.74 5.22 -1.11
C GLN A 111 11.59 5.76 0.06
N GLY A 112 11.28 5.40 1.31
CA GLY A 112 12.07 5.79 2.49
C GLY A 112 11.78 7.19 3.02
N VAL A 113 10.65 7.81 2.65
CA VAL A 113 10.23 9.09 3.22
C VAL A 113 9.77 8.85 4.65
N SER A 114 10.42 9.51 5.62
CA SER A 114 10.04 9.36 7.02
C SER A 114 8.62 9.85 7.28
N THR A 115 7.91 9.24 8.23
CA THR A 115 6.51 9.59 8.57
C THR A 115 6.34 11.06 8.95
N ARG A 116 7.39 11.69 9.53
CA ARG A 116 7.41 13.13 9.81
C ARG A 116 7.45 13.98 8.54
N LYS A 117 8.23 13.57 7.53
CA LYS A 117 8.27 14.24 6.22
C LYS A 117 6.96 14.04 5.47
N VAL A 118 6.39 12.83 5.49
CA VAL A 118 5.07 12.55 4.90
C VAL A 118 4.03 13.51 5.49
N LYS A 119 3.99 13.65 6.83
CA LYS A 119 3.10 14.60 7.49
C LYS A 119 3.24 16.02 6.92
N ALA A 120 4.46 16.56 6.90
CA ALA A 120 4.73 17.91 6.40
C ALA A 120 4.32 18.09 4.93
N ILE A 121 4.64 17.12 4.07
CA ILE A 121 4.28 17.15 2.64
C ILE A 121 2.75 17.15 2.48
N THR A 122 2.04 16.31 3.24
CA THR A 122 0.58 16.21 3.12
C THR A 122 -0.15 17.42 3.69
N GLU A 123 0.39 18.02 4.73
CA GLU A 123 -0.13 19.25 5.30
C GLU A 123 0.01 20.41 4.32
N GLU A 124 1.17 20.54 3.67
CA GLU A 124 1.42 21.56 2.65
C GLU A 124 0.56 21.37 1.39
N LEU A 125 0.55 20.15 0.83
CA LEU A 125 -0.10 19.89 -0.46
C LEU A 125 -1.61 19.71 -0.37
N CYS A 126 -2.10 19.14 0.73
CA CYS A 126 -3.51 18.75 0.88
C CYS A 126 -4.21 19.48 2.04
N GLY A 127 -3.54 20.37 2.77
CA GLY A 127 -4.11 21.01 3.96
C GLY A 127 -4.51 20.01 5.06
N HIS A 128 -3.98 18.78 5.01
CA HIS A 128 -4.31 17.72 5.95
C HIS A 128 -3.08 16.89 6.31
N ALA A 129 -2.75 16.89 7.59
CA ALA A 129 -1.64 16.13 8.14
C ALA A 129 -2.05 14.68 8.46
N PHE A 130 -1.37 13.71 7.86
CA PHE A 130 -1.49 12.30 8.27
C PHE A 130 -0.57 11.98 9.46
N SER A 131 -1.08 11.23 10.44
CA SER A 131 -0.27 10.76 11.55
C SER A 131 0.63 9.60 11.13
N ALA A 132 1.68 9.32 11.92
CA ALA A 132 2.51 8.13 11.70
C ALA A 132 1.69 6.84 11.77
N SER A 133 0.70 6.76 12.67
CA SER A 133 -0.19 5.60 12.77
C SER A 133 -1.03 5.40 11.52
N THR A 134 -1.57 6.46 10.91
CA THR A 134 -2.33 6.34 9.66
C THR A 134 -1.46 5.84 8.51
N VAL A 135 -0.20 6.30 8.42
CA VAL A 135 0.74 5.77 7.42
C VAL A 135 1.01 4.28 7.67
N SER A 136 1.27 3.87 8.91
CA SER A 136 1.46 2.46 9.27
C SER A 136 0.24 1.58 8.96
N GLU A 137 -0.98 2.07 9.25
CA GLU A 137 -2.22 1.36 8.90
C GLU A 137 -2.39 1.23 7.38
N ALA A 138 -2.06 2.27 6.62
CA ALA A 138 -2.12 2.25 5.15
C ALA A 138 -1.12 1.24 4.55
N THR A 139 0.04 1.07 5.17
CA THR A 139 1.08 0.13 4.73
C THR A 139 0.87 -1.29 5.23
N ALA A 140 -0.02 -1.53 6.21
CA ALA A 140 -0.24 -2.88 6.78
C ALA A 140 -0.62 -3.94 5.73
N ARG A 141 -1.34 -3.55 4.67
CA ARG A 141 -1.65 -4.45 3.55
C ARG A 141 -0.41 -4.90 2.77
N LEU A 142 0.64 -4.08 2.75
CA LEU A 142 1.92 -4.47 2.15
C LEU A 142 2.60 -5.57 2.98
N ASP A 143 2.49 -5.53 4.31
CA ASP A 143 3.09 -6.56 5.17
C ASP A 143 2.50 -7.94 4.87
N GLU A 144 1.18 -8.02 4.66
CA GLU A 144 0.51 -9.25 4.23
C GLU A 144 1.00 -9.72 2.86
N ALA A 145 1.13 -8.81 1.89
CA ALA A 145 1.62 -9.14 0.56
C ALA A 145 3.10 -9.58 0.56
N LEU A 146 3.95 -8.93 1.36
CA LEU A 146 5.35 -9.28 1.55
C LEU A 146 5.48 -10.65 2.22
N LYS A 147 4.67 -10.92 3.25
CA LYS A 147 4.62 -12.23 3.91
C LYS A 147 4.24 -13.32 2.91
N ALA A 148 3.16 -13.11 2.15
CA ALA A 148 2.75 -14.06 1.11
C ALA A 148 3.84 -14.26 0.05
N PHE A 149 4.53 -13.20 -0.36
CA PHE A 149 5.66 -13.27 -1.30
C PHE A 149 6.83 -14.08 -0.75
N PHE A 150 7.16 -13.97 0.54
CA PHE A 150 8.22 -14.74 1.17
C PHE A 150 7.80 -16.14 1.62
N GLU A 151 6.51 -16.46 1.66
CA GLU A 151 6.01 -17.81 1.94
C GLU A 151 5.76 -18.62 0.67
N GLN A 152 5.72 -17.98 -0.50
CA GLN A 152 5.44 -18.66 -1.77
C GLN A 152 6.47 -19.75 -2.09
N ARG A 153 6.00 -20.80 -2.76
CA ARG A 153 6.83 -21.91 -3.25
C ARG A 153 7.78 -21.41 -4.34
N LEU A 154 9.05 -21.80 -4.25
CA LEU A 154 10.06 -21.58 -5.28
C LEU A 154 9.90 -22.69 -6.34
N ALA A 155 9.36 -22.33 -7.50
CA ALA A 155 9.07 -23.29 -8.57
C ALA A 155 10.21 -23.46 -9.58
N GLU A 156 11.01 -22.41 -9.77
CA GLU A 156 12.09 -22.37 -10.75
C GLU A 156 13.42 -22.82 -10.12
N PRO A 157 14.32 -23.46 -10.89
CA PRO A 157 15.67 -23.77 -10.42
C PRO A 157 16.55 -22.51 -10.42
N TYR A 158 17.36 -22.34 -9.37
CA TYR A 158 18.30 -21.20 -9.24
C TYR A 158 19.75 -21.69 -9.20
N PRO A 159 20.50 -21.76 -10.32
CA PRO A 159 21.90 -22.20 -10.30
C PRO A 159 22.82 -21.41 -9.37
N TYR A 160 22.51 -20.13 -9.10
CA TYR A 160 23.32 -19.29 -8.21
C TYR A 160 22.47 -18.73 -7.06
N LEU A 161 23.03 -18.79 -5.87
CA LEU A 161 22.48 -18.18 -4.67
C LEU A 161 23.49 -17.18 -4.08
N ILE A 162 23.06 -15.95 -3.86
CA ILE A 162 23.84 -14.92 -3.19
C ILE A 162 23.23 -14.71 -1.81
N LEU A 163 24.06 -14.82 -0.77
CA LEU A 163 23.68 -14.60 0.63
C LEU A 163 24.44 -13.40 1.16
N ASP A 164 23.71 -12.46 1.76
CA ASP A 164 24.26 -11.25 2.36
C ASP A 164 23.56 -10.96 3.69
N ALA A 165 24.24 -10.23 4.57
CA ALA A 165 23.67 -9.76 5.83
C ALA A 165 23.93 -8.27 6.03
N ARG A 166 22.92 -7.57 6.55
CA ARG A 166 23.06 -6.16 6.94
C ARG A 166 22.60 -5.95 8.37
N TYR A 167 23.35 -5.16 9.13
CA TYR A 167 22.94 -4.82 10.49
C TYR A 167 22.05 -3.60 10.50
N GLU A 168 20.86 -3.77 11.07
CA GLU A 168 19.92 -2.69 11.29
C GLU A 168 19.60 -2.55 12.78
N ARG A 169 19.38 -1.31 13.23
CA ARG A 169 18.94 -1.04 14.60
C ARG A 169 17.42 -1.18 14.67
N ALA A 170 16.97 -2.30 15.19
CA ALA A 170 15.57 -2.59 15.38
C ALA A 170 15.21 -2.57 16.86
N ARG A 171 13.93 -2.30 17.15
CA ARG A 171 13.38 -2.37 18.51
C ARG A 171 12.66 -3.69 18.67
N GLU A 172 13.11 -4.50 19.61
CA GLU A 172 12.48 -5.77 19.99
C GLU A 172 12.30 -5.79 21.51
N ALA A 173 11.08 -6.10 21.97
CA ALA A 173 10.74 -6.13 23.40
C ALA A 173 11.23 -4.90 24.19
N ASP A 174 11.00 -3.70 23.64
CA ASP A 174 11.43 -2.39 24.18
C ASP A 174 12.95 -2.12 24.24
N VAL A 175 13.78 -3.04 23.75
CA VAL A 175 15.23 -2.86 23.64
C VAL A 175 15.61 -2.56 22.19
N ILE A 176 16.41 -1.51 21.98
CA ILE A 176 17.01 -1.25 20.67
C ILE A 176 18.28 -2.09 20.56
N ALA A 177 18.27 -3.07 19.67
CA ALA A 177 19.39 -3.96 19.42
C ALA A 177 19.82 -3.87 17.95
N SER A 178 21.10 -4.16 17.72
CA SER A 178 21.62 -4.36 16.36
C SER A 178 21.25 -5.78 15.93
N GLN A 179 20.36 -5.90 14.94
CA GLN A 179 19.91 -7.18 14.40
C GLN A 179 20.46 -7.37 12.99
N ALA A 180 20.72 -8.61 12.61
CA ALA A 180 21.13 -8.97 11.26
C ALA A 180 19.90 -9.20 10.38
N VAL A 181 19.79 -8.47 9.28
CA VAL A 181 18.86 -8.72 8.19
C VAL A 181 19.56 -9.65 7.20
N LEU A 182 19.15 -10.91 7.18
CA LEU A 182 19.67 -11.92 6.25
C LEU A 182 18.91 -11.81 4.93
N VAL A 183 19.63 -11.79 3.81
CA VAL A 183 19.05 -11.64 2.47
C VAL A 183 19.54 -12.77 1.57
N ALA A 184 18.61 -13.37 0.84
CA ALA A 184 18.89 -14.37 -0.19
C ALA A 184 18.43 -13.88 -1.56
N ILE A 185 19.34 -13.88 -2.52
CA ILE A 185 19.06 -13.54 -3.92
C ILE A 185 19.41 -14.76 -4.79
N GLY A 186 18.41 -15.29 -5.49
CA GLY A 186 18.59 -16.34 -6.48
C GLY A 186 18.84 -15.74 -7.86
N VAL A 187 19.63 -16.44 -8.67
CA VAL A 187 19.80 -16.15 -10.09
C VAL A 187 19.42 -17.38 -10.89
N ASP A 188 18.49 -17.22 -11.82
CA ASP A 188 18.05 -18.29 -12.72
C ASP A 188 19.03 -18.50 -13.89
N TRP A 189 18.74 -19.47 -14.75
CA TRP A 189 19.55 -19.80 -15.93
C TRP A 189 19.60 -18.70 -16.98
N GLU A 190 18.58 -17.83 -17.00
CA GLU A 190 18.55 -16.66 -17.87
C GLU A 190 19.26 -15.44 -17.26
N GLY A 191 19.82 -15.58 -16.05
CA GLY A 191 20.55 -14.53 -15.36
C GLY A 191 19.65 -13.51 -14.64
N ARG A 192 18.35 -13.77 -14.52
CA ARG A 192 17.44 -12.88 -13.79
C ARG A 192 17.63 -13.08 -12.30
N ARG A 193 17.71 -11.96 -11.57
CA ARG A 193 17.89 -11.95 -10.12
C ARG A 193 16.55 -11.80 -9.43
N GLN A 194 16.29 -12.63 -8.43
CA GLN A 194 15.09 -12.56 -7.60
C GLN A 194 15.45 -12.65 -6.13
N VAL A 195 14.85 -11.78 -5.31
CA VAL A 195 14.94 -11.89 -3.85
C VAL A 195 14.09 -13.08 -3.42
N LEU A 196 14.74 -14.10 -2.85
CA LEU A 196 14.08 -15.34 -2.43
C LEU A 196 13.60 -15.27 -0.98
N GLY A 197 14.31 -14.52 -0.14
CA GLY A 197 14.02 -14.43 1.29
C GLY A 197 14.69 -13.23 1.93
N VAL A 198 14.02 -12.66 2.93
CA VAL A 198 14.56 -11.70 3.87
C VAL A 198 14.11 -12.10 5.26
N GLU A 199 15.03 -12.27 6.20
CA GLU A 199 14.71 -12.69 7.56
C GLU A 199 15.53 -11.89 8.58
N LEU A 200 14.90 -11.54 9.70
CA LEU A 200 15.56 -10.90 10.84
C LEU A 200 16.15 -11.96 11.76
N ALA A 201 17.42 -11.82 12.10
CA ALA A 201 18.11 -12.63 13.06
C ALA A 201 18.77 -11.76 14.13
N ASN A 202 18.78 -12.24 15.38
CA ASN A 202 19.43 -11.54 16.50
C ASN A 202 20.93 -11.30 16.28
N ARG A 203 21.59 -12.21 15.57
CA ARG A 203 22.99 -12.13 15.18
C ARG A 203 23.24 -13.05 14.01
N GLU A 204 24.33 -12.80 13.29
CA GLU A 204 24.86 -13.78 12.35
C GLU A 204 25.46 -14.96 13.13
N SER A 205 24.80 -16.10 13.05
CA SER A 205 25.26 -17.33 13.67
C SER A 205 25.03 -18.50 12.74
N HIS A 206 25.69 -19.62 13.02
CA HIS A 206 25.45 -20.85 12.29
C HIS A 206 23.97 -21.25 12.30
N SER A 207 23.31 -21.19 13.47
CA SER A 207 21.89 -21.55 13.58
C SER A 207 20.99 -20.62 12.78
N SER A 208 21.22 -19.30 12.84
CA SER A 208 20.43 -18.32 12.07
C SER A 208 20.51 -18.60 10.56
N TRP A 209 21.72 -18.80 10.05
CA TRP A 209 21.93 -19.09 8.63
C TRP A 209 21.39 -20.46 8.22
N ARG A 210 21.55 -21.47 9.07
CA ARG A 210 21.01 -22.81 8.82
C ARG A 210 19.49 -22.80 8.73
N GLU A 211 18.81 -22.13 9.68
CA GLU A 211 17.35 -22.01 9.69
C GLU A 211 16.85 -21.28 8.44
N PHE A 212 17.48 -20.14 8.10
CA PHE A 212 17.13 -19.36 6.92
C PHE A 212 17.27 -20.15 5.61
N VAL A 213 18.43 -20.78 5.38
CA VAL A 213 18.68 -21.57 4.16
C VAL A 213 17.81 -22.84 4.13
N ALA A 214 17.56 -23.47 5.27
CA ALA A 214 16.66 -24.61 5.35
C ALA A 214 15.21 -24.22 5.02
N GLY A 215 14.76 -23.04 5.44
CA GLY A 215 13.46 -22.48 5.07
C GLY A 215 13.31 -22.30 3.55
N LEU A 216 14.33 -21.78 2.88
CA LEU A 216 14.36 -21.69 1.41
C LEU A 216 14.28 -23.08 0.75
N LYS A 217 15.01 -24.07 1.28
CA LYS A 217 14.97 -25.45 0.78
C LYS A 217 13.59 -26.08 0.95
N GLN A 218 12.93 -25.88 2.10
CA GLN A 218 11.56 -26.35 2.35
C GLN A 218 10.55 -25.71 1.38
N ARG A 219 10.78 -24.46 0.98
CA ARG A 219 9.97 -23.77 -0.03
C ARG A 219 10.21 -24.25 -1.46
N GLY A 220 11.20 -25.10 -1.70
CA GLY A 220 11.46 -25.69 -3.02
C GLY A 220 12.72 -25.18 -3.73
N LEU A 221 13.63 -24.48 -3.04
CA LEU A 221 14.92 -24.10 -3.60
C LEU A 221 15.66 -25.34 -4.13
N ALA A 222 15.94 -25.37 -5.44
CA ALA A 222 16.56 -26.52 -6.12
C ALA A 222 17.43 -26.11 -7.30
N GLY A 223 18.38 -26.99 -7.67
CA GLY A 223 19.26 -26.78 -8.82
C GLY A 223 20.49 -25.90 -8.54
N MET A 224 20.96 -25.82 -7.29
CA MET A 224 22.08 -24.96 -6.91
C MET A 224 23.40 -25.52 -7.47
N GLU A 225 24.19 -24.67 -8.13
CA GLU A 225 25.58 -24.95 -8.50
C GLU A 225 26.55 -24.15 -7.65
N PHE A 226 26.22 -22.88 -7.35
CA PHE A 226 27.08 -21.96 -6.63
C PHE A 226 26.35 -21.19 -5.53
N VAL A 227 27.02 -21.04 -4.39
CA VAL A 227 26.61 -20.11 -3.34
C VAL A 227 27.71 -19.07 -3.13
N VAL A 228 27.35 -17.79 -3.25
CA VAL A 228 28.24 -16.65 -3.08
C VAL A 228 27.89 -15.91 -1.80
N SER A 229 28.86 -15.72 -0.91
CA SER A 229 28.66 -14.99 0.34
C SER A 229 29.95 -14.36 0.89
N ASP A 230 29.86 -13.65 2.02
CA ASP A 230 31.05 -13.33 2.81
C ASP A 230 31.73 -14.58 3.37
N ASP A 231 32.93 -14.37 3.90
CA ASP A 231 33.67 -15.38 4.65
C ASP A 231 33.24 -15.41 6.13
N HIS A 232 31.93 -15.39 6.39
CA HIS A 232 31.41 -15.60 7.74
C HIS A 232 31.44 -17.10 8.09
N PRO A 233 32.15 -17.52 9.17
CA PRO A 233 32.31 -18.94 9.49
C PRO A 233 31.00 -19.69 9.71
N GLY A 234 30.02 -19.04 10.35
CA GLY A 234 28.71 -19.61 10.61
C GLY A 234 27.90 -19.84 9.32
N LEU A 235 28.04 -18.93 8.36
CA LEU A 235 27.35 -19.04 7.07
C LEU A 235 27.94 -20.18 6.24
N ARG A 236 29.27 -20.24 6.14
CA ARG A 236 29.96 -21.32 5.41
C ARG A 236 29.64 -22.71 5.96
N ALA A 237 29.57 -22.84 7.28
CA ALA A 237 29.18 -24.09 7.92
C ALA A 237 27.71 -24.45 7.58
N ALA A 238 26.79 -23.49 7.63
CA ALA A 238 25.39 -23.70 7.29
C ALA A 238 25.19 -24.09 5.81
N ILE A 239 25.91 -23.44 4.88
CA ILE A 239 25.87 -23.78 3.45
C ILE A 239 26.29 -25.24 3.22
N ARG A 240 27.40 -25.66 3.83
CA ARG A 240 27.89 -27.05 3.70
C ARG A 240 26.92 -28.08 4.27
N GLU A 241 26.18 -27.73 5.31
CA GLU A 241 25.19 -28.61 5.92
C GLU A 241 23.91 -28.71 5.07
N VAL A 242 23.36 -27.57 4.63
CA VAL A 242 22.03 -27.51 4.01
C VAL A 242 22.08 -27.68 2.48
N LEU A 243 23.15 -27.23 1.83
CA LEU A 243 23.36 -27.25 0.39
C LEU A 243 24.71 -27.90 0.04
N PRO A 244 24.94 -29.17 0.42
CA PRO A 244 26.21 -29.86 0.16
C PRO A 244 26.54 -30.01 -1.34
N GLU A 245 25.54 -29.93 -2.20
CA GLU A 245 25.66 -30.00 -3.65
C GLU A 245 26.30 -28.75 -4.29
N ALA A 246 26.25 -27.61 -3.61
CA ALA A 246 26.65 -26.33 -4.18
C ALA A 246 28.11 -25.98 -3.85
N VAL A 247 28.83 -25.44 -4.83
CA VAL A 247 30.18 -24.90 -4.65
C VAL A 247 30.09 -23.55 -3.96
N TRP A 248 30.79 -23.40 -2.84
CA TRP A 248 30.87 -22.10 -2.16
C TRP A 248 31.99 -21.24 -2.75
N GLN A 249 31.68 -19.96 -3.00
CA GLN A 249 32.63 -18.94 -3.39
C GLN A 249 32.51 -17.72 -2.49
N ARG A 250 33.65 -17.15 -2.09
CA ARG A 250 33.68 -15.85 -1.40
C ARG A 250 33.31 -14.72 -2.36
N CYS A 251 32.50 -13.78 -1.90
CA CYS A 251 32.16 -12.56 -2.64
C CYS A 251 33.41 -11.66 -2.79
N TYR A 252 33.63 -11.14 -4.01
CA TYR A 252 34.74 -10.21 -4.32
C TYR A 252 34.37 -8.73 -4.17
N VAL A 253 33.08 -8.43 -4.00
CA VAL A 253 32.53 -7.05 -4.05
C VAL A 253 32.28 -6.46 -2.65
N GLN A 254 32.45 -7.26 -1.60
CA GLN A 254 32.21 -6.85 -0.20
C GLN A 254 33.28 -5.91 0.36
#